data_AF-A0AAW6SZY3-F1
#
_entry.id   AF-A0AAW6SZY3-F1
#
_cell.length_a   1.000
_cell.length_b   1.000
_cell.length_c   1.000
_cell.angle_alpha   90.00
_cell.angle_beta   90.00
_cell.angle_gamma   90.00
#
_symmetry.space_group_name_H-M   'P 1'
#
loop_
_entity.id
_entity.type
_entity.pdbx_description
1 polymer ?
#
loop_
_entity_poly.entity_id
_entity_poly.type
_entity_poly.pdbx_seq_one_letter_code
_entity_poly.pdbx_strand_id
1 'polypeptide(L)' 'MKKFEYKVFTFNNQTFINNDITLSADLDKLGGESWELVSALPIIDGNSDGKGTSVFTDEIKFIFKREK' A
#
# COMPACT_ATOMS: atom_id res chain seq x y z
N MET A 1 -8.97 27.64 4.38
CA MET A 1 -8.27 26.49 3.77
C MET A 1 -8.56 25.26 4.61
N LYS A 2 -8.97 24.16 3.97
CA LYS A 2 -9.11 22.87 4.65
C LYS A 2 -7.73 22.34 5.04
N LYS A 3 -7.60 21.77 6.24
CA LYS A 3 -6.36 21.11 6.67
C LYS A 3 -6.54 19.61 6.44
N PHE A 4 -5.51 18.97 5.91
CA PHE A 4 -5.51 17.53 5.69
C PHE A 4 -4.42 16.88 6.54
N GLU A 5 -4.71 15.70 7.04
CA GLU A 5 -3.74 14.76 7.56
C GLU A 5 -3.59 13.58 6.61
N TYR A 6 -2.40 12.96 6.61
CA TYR A 6 -2.05 11.90 5.69
C TYR A 6 -1.55 10.66 6.45
N LYS A 7 -1.84 9.47 5.92
CA LYS A 7 -1.40 8.18 6.44
C LYS A 7 -0.86 7.32 5.30
N VAL A 8 0.23 6.60 5.54
CA VAL A 8 0.79 5.64 4.59
C VAL A 8 0.71 4.24 5.21
N PHE A 9 0.15 3.30 4.47
CA PHE A 9 0.05 1.89 4.84
C PHE A 9 0.82 1.07 3.81
N THR A 10 1.76 0.22 4.25
CA THR A 10 2.56 -0.63 3.36
C THR A 10 2.09 -2.06 3.53
N PHE A 11 1.73 -2.70 2.43
CA PHE A 11 1.32 -4.09 2.36
C PHE A 11 2.40 -4.92 1.68
N ASN A 12 2.92 -5.93 2.37
CA ASN A 12 3.98 -6.80 1.85
C ASN A 12 3.38 -8.09 1.28
N ASN A 13 3.53 -8.24 -0.02
CA ASN A 13 2.93 -9.23 -0.91
C ASN A 13 3.74 -10.54 -1.03
N GLN A 14 4.64 -10.82 -0.08
CA GLN A 14 5.52 -12.00 -0.12
C GLN A 14 4.77 -13.34 -0.04
N THR A 15 3.45 -13.32 0.17
CA THR A 15 2.61 -14.51 0.34
C THR A 15 1.31 -14.36 -0.46
N PHE A 16 1.37 -14.47 -1.79
CA PHE A 16 0.19 -14.70 -2.64
C PHE A 16 -0.43 -16.09 -2.42
N ILE A 17 -0.63 -16.50 -1.17
CA ILE A 17 -1.47 -17.63 -0.79
C ILE A 17 -2.81 -17.03 -0.34
N ASN A 18 -3.69 -16.85 -1.32
CA ASN A 18 -5.15 -16.68 -1.23
C ASN A 18 -5.73 -16.46 0.18
N ASN A 19 -6.29 -15.25 0.41
CA ASN A 19 -7.05 -14.76 1.58
C ASN A 19 -6.29 -13.94 2.62
N ASP A 20 -5.67 -12.82 2.22
CA ASP A 20 -5.37 -11.75 3.19
C ASP A 20 -6.66 -11.01 3.58
N ILE A 21 -7.49 -11.69 4.38
CA ILE A 21 -8.64 -11.11 5.11
C ILE A 21 -8.19 -9.86 5.90
N THR A 22 -6.92 -9.84 6.31
CA THR A 22 -6.23 -8.76 6.99
C THR A 22 -6.19 -7.46 6.17
N LEU A 23 -5.79 -7.51 4.89
CA LEU A 23 -5.72 -6.32 4.04
C LEU A 23 -7.10 -5.70 3.85
N SER A 24 -8.12 -6.51 3.52
CA SER A 24 -9.47 -5.99 3.35
C SER A 24 -9.99 -5.36 4.65
N ALA A 25 -9.79 -6.03 5.80
CA ALA A 25 -10.22 -5.52 7.09
C ALA A 25 -9.51 -4.20 7.47
N ASP A 26 -8.21 -4.07 7.18
CA ASP A 26 -7.45 -2.84 7.44
C ASP A 26 -7.91 -1.69 6.54
N LEU A 27 -8.18 -1.95 5.25
CA LEU A 27 -8.70 -0.96 4.32
C LEU A 27 -10.13 -0.52 4.70
N ASP A 28 -10.99 -1.46 5.08
CA ASP A 28 -12.36 -1.19 5.52
C ASP A 28 -12.37 -0.35 6.80
N LYS A 29 -11.47 -0.64 7.76
CA LYS A 29 -11.30 0.17 8.97
C LYS A 29 -10.91 1.61 8.66
N LEU A 30 -9.97 1.82 7.73
CA LEU A 30 -9.57 3.16 7.31
C LEU A 30 -10.73 3.93 6.65
N GLY A 31 -11.51 3.27 5.79
CA GLY A 31 -12.74 3.84 5.23
C GLY A 31 -13.75 4.24 6.32
N GLY A 32 -13.96 3.39 7.33
CA GLY A 32 -14.81 3.70 8.48
C GLY A 32 -14.31 4.87 9.34
N GLU A 33 -13.00 5.08 9.40
CA GLU A 33 -12.35 6.22 10.09
C GLU A 33 -12.34 7.52 9.27
N SER A 34 -13.07 7.57 8.14
CA SER A 34 -13.14 8.70 7.20
C SER A 34 -11.81 9.04 6.52
N TRP A 35 -10.93 8.05 6.36
CA TRP A 35 -9.75 8.18 5.51
C TRP A 35 -10.13 7.92 4.05
N GLU A 36 -9.78 8.86 3.18
CA GLU A 36 -9.97 8.75 1.73
C GLU A 36 -8.68 8.22 1.10
N LEU A 37 -8.79 7.15 0.31
CA LEU A 37 -7.67 6.63 -0.47
C LEU A 37 -7.30 7.63 -1.57
N VAL A 38 -6.04 8.07 -1.56
CA VAL A 38 -5.48 9.02 -2.54
C VAL A 38 -4.70 8.27 -3.63
N SER A 39 -3.93 7.25 -3.25
CA SER A 39 -3.07 6.51 -4.18
C SER A 39 -2.70 5.13 -3.63
N ALA A 40 -2.48 4.19 -4.54
CA ALA A 40 -1.88 2.90 -4.26
C ALA A 40 -0.69 2.70 -5.22
N LEU A 41 0.52 2.59 -4.68
CA LEU A 41 1.76 2.57 -5.43
C LEU A 41 2.49 1.24 -5.21
N PRO A 42 2.73 0.43 -6.25
CA PRO A 42 3.62 -0.72 -6.13
C PRO A 42 5.05 -0.22 -5.92
N ILE A 43 5.77 -0.84 -4.99
CA ILE A 43 7.20 -0.63 -4.79
C ILE A 43 7.92 -1.72 -5.58
N ILE A 44 8.71 -1.28 -6.55
CA ILE A 44 9.47 -2.14 -7.43
C ILE A 44 10.92 -2.09 -6.97
N ASP A 45 11.40 -3.18 -6.40
CA ASP A 45 12.81 -3.34 -6.09
C ASP A 45 13.49 -4.05 -7.26
N GLY A 46 14.29 -3.28 -8.01
CA GLY A 46 15.10 -3.81 -9.10
C GLY A 46 16.47 -4.20 -8.57
N ASN A 47 16.77 -5.50 -8.54
CA ASN A 47 18.13 -5.97 -8.26
C ASN A 47 18.81 -6.34 -9.58
N SER A 48 19.92 -5.69 -9.91
CA SER A 48 20.72 -6.01 -11.10
C SER A 48 21.93 -6.82 -10.67
N ASP A 49 21.87 -8.13 -10.89
CA ASP A 49 22.94 -9.08 -10.55
C ASP A 49 24.00 -9.25 -11.66
N GLY A 50 23.97 -8.39 -12.68
CA GLY A 50 24.87 -8.44 -13.83
C GLY A 50 24.61 -9.59 -14.81
N LYS A 51 23.61 -10.45 -14.58
CA LYS A 51 23.19 -11.53 -15.51
C LYS A 51 21.75 -11.38 -16.02
N GLY A 52 20.99 -10.45 -15.47
CA GLY A 52 19.69 -10.03 -15.95
C GLY A 52 19.06 -9.01 -15.01
N THR A 53 17.99 -8.34 -15.45
CA THR A 53 17.18 -7.50 -14.55
C THR A 53 16.05 -8.36 -14.01
N SER A 54 16.13 -8.78 -12.75
CA SER A 54 15.00 -9.38 -12.06
C SER A 54 14.22 -8.27 -11.35
N VAL A 55 12.96 -8.08 -11.76
CA VAL A 55 12.05 -7.09 -11.20
C VAL A 55 11.07 -7.80 -10.29
N PHE A 56 11.11 -7.50 -8.99
CA PHE A 56 10.16 -8.02 -8.00
C PHE A 56 9.31 -6.87 -7.46
N THR A 57 8.04 -7.15 -7.16
CA THR A 57 7.10 -6.19 -6.57
C THR A 57 6.44 -6.81 -5.36
N ASP A 58 7.17 -6.76 -4.25
CA ASP A 58 6.75 -7.41 -3.01
C ASP A 58 6.04 -6.45 -2.06
N GLU A 59 5.89 -5.16 -2.39
CA GLU A 59 5.23 -4.20 -1.51
C GLU A 59 4.29 -3.26 -2.28
N ILE A 60 3.16 -2.92 -1.68
CA ILE A 60 2.24 -1.89 -2.17
C ILE A 60 2.04 -0.86 -1.06
N LYS A 61 2.26 0.42 -1.37
CA LYS A 61 1.99 1.53 -0.45
C LYS A 61 0.66 2.20 -0.78
N PHE A 62 -0.24 2.20 0.17
CA PHE A 62 -1.51 2.91 0.13
C PHE A 62 -1.37 4.24 0.87
N ILE A 63 -1.77 5.33 0.22
CA ILE A 63 -1.73 6.69 0.76
C ILE A 63 -3.16 7.16 0.98
N PHE A 64 -3.45 7.58 2.21
CA PHE A 64 -4.75 8.10 2.61
C PHE A 64 -4.65 9.55 3.07
N LYS A 65 -5.76 10.28 2.95
CA LYS A 65 -5.94 11.61 3.53
C LYS A 65 -7.23 11.69 4.35
N ARG A 66 -7.30 12.59 5.31
CA ARG A 66 -8.54 12.95 6.02
C ARG A 66 -8.56 14.45 6.31
N GLU A 67 -9.75 15.05 6.30
CA GLU A 67 -9.93 16.44 6.71
C GLU A 67 -9.79 16.56 8.23
N LYS A 68 -9.03 17.57 8.67
CA LYS A 68 -8.76 17.89 10.08
C LYS A 68 -9.61 19.06 10.56
#